data_AF-M8B8W5-F1
#
_entry.id   AF-M8B8W5-F1
#
_cell.length_a   1.000
_cell.length_b   1.000
_cell.length_c   1.000
_cell.angle_alpha   90.00
_cell.angle_beta   90.00
_cell.angle_gamma   90.00
#
_symmetry.space_group_name_H-M   'P 1'
#
loop_
_entity.id
_entity.type
_entity.pdbx_description
1 polymer ?
#
loop_
_entity_poly.entity_id
_entity_poly.type
_entity_poly.pdbx_seq_one_letter_code
_entity_poly.pdbx_strand_id
1 'polypeptide(L)'
;MQQNYTGGQPRQKEPAPGLAYFHIPLPEFNNFTASNFTGVKQEKGISSASINSGFFNTMVEAGDVKAAFVGHDHLNDFCGKLTGIQLCYAGGFGYHAYGMAGWSRRARVVSVQLEKAASGEWQGVKSINTWKRLDDQRLTTTDSEVLWNKL
;
A
#
# COMPACT_ATOMS: atom_id res chain seq x y z
N MET A 1 24.11 -8.81 7.98
CA MET A 1 23.06 -8.15 7.14
C MET A 1 23.02 -6.64 7.33
N GLN A 2 23.14 -6.12 8.57
CA GLN A 2 23.07 -4.66 8.85
C GLN A 2 24.35 -3.87 8.50
N GLN A 3 25.53 -4.53 8.46
CA GLN A 3 26.82 -3.86 8.19
C GLN A 3 27.04 -3.45 6.73
N ASN A 4 26.24 -3.95 5.77
CA ASN A 4 26.38 -3.57 4.35
C ASN A 4 25.55 -2.33 3.98
N TYR A 5 24.70 -1.81 4.87
CA TYR A 5 23.92 -0.60 4.65
C TYR A 5 24.72 0.70 4.91
N THR A 6 25.90 0.59 5.54
CA THR A 6 26.76 1.73 5.89
C THR A 6 27.98 1.89 4.97
N GLY A 7 28.19 0.97 4.02
CA GLY A 7 29.21 1.14 2.99
C GLY A 7 28.81 2.31 2.09
N GLY A 8 29.77 3.21 1.81
CA GLY A 8 29.59 4.47 1.06
C GLY A 8 29.16 4.31 -0.40
N GLN A 9 28.13 3.51 -0.68
CA GLN A 9 27.34 3.66 -1.88
C GLN A 9 26.85 5.10 -1.95
N PRO A 10 26.85 5.73 -3.14
CA PRO A 10 26.37 7.10 -3.27
C PRO A 10 24.97 7.15 -2.65
N ARG A 11 24.82 7.99 -1.62
CA ARG A 11 23.50 8.28 -1.04
C ARG A 11 22.59 8.66 -2.20
N GLN A 12 21.36 8.16 -2.15
CA GLN A 12 20.34 8.57 -3.08
C GLN A 12 20.32 10.11 -3.12
N LYS A 13 20.47 10.69 -4.32
CA LYS A 13 20.63 12.15 -4.47
C LYS A 13 19.37 12.92 -4.04
N GLU A 14 18.22 12.26 -4.05
CA GLU A 14 16.92 12.80 -3.67
C GLU A 14 16.20 11.80 -2.74
N PRO A 15 15.33 12.25 -1.82
CA PRO A 15 14.50 11.37 -1.01
C PRO A 15 13.64 10.43 -1.89
N ALA A 16 13.69 9.12 -1.62
CA ALA A 16 12.77 8.17 -2.27
C ALA A 16 11.36 8.29 -1.67
N PRO A 17 10.30 8.12 -2.48
CA PRO A 17 8.98 7.79 -1.95
C PRO A 17 9.02 6.45 -1.20
N GLY A 18 8.71 6.48 0.10
CA GLY A 18 8.65 5.31 0.96
C GLY A 18 7.31 4.58 0.90
N LEU A 19 7.33 3.27 1.15
CA LEU A 19 6.14 2.43 1.31
C LEU A 19 6.23 1.67 2.63
N ALA A 20 5.14 1.66 3.40
CA ALA A 20 5.06 0.94 4.67
C ALA A 20 4.21 -0.33 4.53
N TYR A 21 4.62 -1.41 5.18
CA TYR A 21 3.89 -2.68 5.20
C TYR A 21 3.81 -3.18 6.65
N PHE A 22 2.60 -3.41 7.15
CA PHE A 22 2.38 -3.96 8.48
C PHE A 22 1.01 -4.66 8.52
N HIS A 23 0.82 -5.61 9.45
CA HIS A 23 -0.32 -6.52 9.34
C HIS A 23 -1.66 -5.92 9.78
N ILE A 24 -1.69 -5.26 10.94
CA ILE A 24 -2.94 -4.76 11.57
C ILE A 24 -3.23 -3.34 11.07
N PRO A 25 -4.47 -3.02 10.63
CA PRO A 25 -4.83 -1.67 10.20
C PRO A 25 -4.66 -0.64 11.33
N LEU A 26 -4.33 0.60 10.94
CA LEU A 26 -4.32 1.73 11.88
C LEU A 26 -5.74 2.20 12.18
N PRO A 27 -5.99 2.89 13.31
CA PRO A 27 -7.29 3.49 13.62
C PRO A 27 -7.84 4.36 12.49
N GLU A 28 -6.98 5.05 11.74
CA GLU A 28 -7.30 5.97 10.64
C GLU A 28 -8.02 5.29 9.47
N PHE A 29 -7.93 3.96 9.31
CA PHE A 29 -8.73 3.24 8.32
C PHE A 29 -10.25 3.38 8.58
N ASN A 30 -10.67 3.75 9.80
CA ASN A 30 -12.07 4.06 10.10
C ASN A 30 -12.55 5.39 9.50
N ASN A 31 -11.66 6.27 9.05
CA ASN A 31 -12.03 7.55 8.45
C ASN A 31 -12.59 7.40 7.02
N PHE A 32 -12.49 6.20 6.43
CA PHE A 32 -12.97 5.93 5.10
C PHE A 32 -14.44 5.50 5.08
N THR A 33 -15.22 6.15 4.22
CA THR A 33 -16.60 5.86 3.86
C THR A 33 -16.68 5.55 2.36
N ALA A 34 -17.79 5.01 1.88
CA ALA A 34 -17.90 4.59 0.47
C ALA A 34 -17.66 5.71 -0.56
N SER A 35 -17.65 6.99 -0.15
CA SER A 35 -17.38 8.13 -1.03
C SER A 35 -15.89 8.50 -1.15
N ASN A 36 -14.98 7.92 -0.36
CA ASN A 36 -13.59 8.36 -0.28
C ASN A 36 -12.54 7.22 -0.38
N PHE A 37 -12.94 6.04 -0.87
CA PHE A 37 -12.04 4.93 -1.18
C PHE A 37 -12.41 4.23 -2.50
N THR A 38 -11.47 3.46 -3.05
CA THR A 38 -11.70 2.48 -4.13
C THR A 38 -11.69 1.06 -3.56
N GLY A 39 -12.58 0.20 -4.04
CA GLY A 39 -12.73 -1.18 -3.56
C GLY A 39 -14.01 -1.38 -2.74
N VAL A 40 -13.96 -2.24 -1.72
CA VAL A 40 -15.12 -2.54 -0.87
C VAL A 40 -14.74 -2.67 0.61
N LYS A 41 -15.70 -2.35 1.48
CA LYS A 41 -15.64 -2.57 2.93
C LYS A 41 -16.77 -3.53 3.31
N GLN A 42 -16.44 -4.80 3.52
CA GLN A 42 -17.45 -5.86 3.70
C GLN A 42 -17.59 -6.34 5.16
N GLU A 43 -16.70 -5.91 6.04
CA GLU A 43 -16.79 -6.25 7.46
C GLU A 43 -17.52 -5.16 8.23
N LYS A 44 -18.02 -5.50 9.42
CA LYS A 44 -18.77 -4.56 10.27
C LYS A 44 -17.91 -3.36 10.73
N GLY A 45 -16.59 -3.50 10.71
CA GLY A 45 -15.66 -2.49 11.16
C GLY A 45 -14.27 -2.71 10.57
N ILE A 46 -13.30 -2.02 11.17
CA ILE A 46 -11.87 -2.18 10.91
C ILE A 46 -11.27 -2.82 12.17
N SER A 47 -10.55 -3.92 12.05
CA SER A 47 -9.93 -4.59 13.22
C SER A 47 -8.60 -3.92 13.60
N SER A 48 -8.63 -2.61 13.83
CA SER A 48 -7.48 -1.83 14.25
C SER A 48 -7.27 -1.88 15.76
N ALA A 49 -6.09 -1.45 16.21
CA ALA A 49 -5.85 -1.23 17.63
C ALA A 49 -6.82 -0.18 18.20
N SER A 50 -7.25 -0.37 19.45
CA SER A 50 -8.13 0.59 20.15
C SER A 50 -7.42 1.88 20.57
N ILE A 51 -6.08 1.86 20.62
CA ILE A 51 -5.24 3.00 20.98
C ILE A 51 -4.54 3.51 19.74
N ASN A 52 -4.65 4.81 19.48
CA ASN A 52 -3.83 5.49 18.47
C ASN A 52 -2.48 5.89 19.08
N SER A 53 -1.41 5.23 18.65
CA SER A 53 -0.04 5.50 19.11
C SER A 53 0.61 6.71 18.44
N GLY A 54 -0.06 7.35 17.48
CA GLY A 54 0.49 8.44 16.67
C GLY A 54 1.26 7.98 15.43
N PHE A 55 1.31 6.68 15.14
CA PHE A 55 2.12 6.14 14.04
C PHE A 55 1.74 6.73 12.67
N PHE A 56 0.45 6.92 12.37
CA PHE A 56 0.02 7.59 11.15
C PHE A 56 0.53 9.03 11.08
N ASN A 57 0.40 9.78 12.17
CA ASN A 57 0.86 11.16 12.24
C ASN A 57 2.37 11.26 12.04
N THR A 58 3.15 10.33 12.61
CA THR A 58 4.59 10.25 12.37
C THR A 58 4.93 10.03 10.90
N MET A 59 4.18 9.19 10.17
CA MET A 59 4.39 9.01 8.72
C MET A 59 4.08 10.29 7.93
N VAL A 60 3.03 11.01 8.32
CA VAL A 60 2.67 12.31 7.72
C VAL A 60 3.79 13.33 7.95
N GLU A 61 4.28 13.46 9.19
CA GLU A 61 5.35 14.39 9.56
C GLU A 61 6.68 14.07 8.89
N ALA A 62 7.01 12.78 8.72
CA ALA A 62 8.22 12.35 8.02
C ALA A 62 8.18 12.73 6.53
N GLY A 63 6.99 12.71 5.91
CA GLY A 63 6.74 13.23 4.57
C GLY A 63 7.29 12.39 3.41
N ASP A 64 8.02 11.30 3.68
CA ASP A 64 8.59 10.40 2.68
C ASP A 64 7.66 9.24 2.32
N VAL A 65 6.87 8.73 3.25
CA VAL A 65 5.90 7.63 3.04
C VAL A 65 4.74 8.07 2.15
N LYS A 66 4.45 7.30 1.09
CA LYS A 66 3.36 7.56 0.12
C LYS A 66 2.21 6.57 0.19
N ALA A 67 2.46 5.36 0.69
CA ALA A 67 1.43 4.38 0.96
C ALA A 67 1.77 3.48 2.13
N ALA A 68 0.74 3.03 2.85
CA ALA A 68 0.81 1.98 3.85
C ALA A 68 -0.14 0.83 3.47
N PHE A 69 0.38 -0.39 3.50
CA PHE A 69 -0.36 -1.60 3.14
C PHE A 69 -0.59 -2.48 4.35
N VAL A 70 -1.83 -2.94 4.49
CA VAL A 70 -2.29 -3.75 5.63
C VAL A 70 -3.03 -5.00 5.21
N GLY A 71 -3.21 -5.91 6.17
CA GLY A 71 -4.02 -7.12 6.03
C GLY A 71 -4.96 -7.26 7.22
N HIS A 72 -4.97 -8.44 7.85
CA HIS A 72 -5.75 -8.79 9.04
C HIS A 72 -7.26 -8.95 8.81
N ASP A 73 -7.90 -7.96 8.20
CA ASP A 73 -9.30 -8.05 7.75
C ASP A 73 -9.35 -8.72 6.36
N HIS A 74 -10.03 -9.86 6.23
CA HIS A 74 -9.95 -10.66 5.00
C HIS A 74 -11.04 -10.30 3.98
N LEU A 75 -12.07 -9.59 4.42
CA LEU A 75 -13.17 -9.15 3.56
C LEU A 75 -13.17 -7.64 3.33
N ASN A 76 -12.52 -6.85 4.21
CA ASN A 76 -12.20 -5.47 3.89
C ASN A 76 -11.11 -5.43 2.81
N ASP A 77 -11.39 -4.69 1.75
CA ASP A 77 -10.56 -4.71 0.57
C ASP A 77 -10.69 -3.40 -0.20
N PHE A 78 -10.18 -2.34 0.40
CA PHE A 78 -10.22 -0.99 -0.16
C PHE A 78 -8.87 -0.28 -0.06
N CYS A 79 -8.74 0.83 -0.78
CA CYS A 79 -7.70 1.82 -0.51
C CYS A 79 -8.24 3.23 -0.64
N GLY A 80 -7.81 4.11 0.27
CA GLY A 80 -8.18 5.52 0.27
C GLY A 80 -7.01 6.42 0.65
N LYS A 81 -7.10 7.69 0.24
CA LYS A 81 -6.09 8.71 0.54
C LYS A 81 -6.44 9.48 1.79
N LEU A 82 -5.52 9.54 2.75
CA LEU A 82 -5.66 10.39 3.93
C LEU A 82 -4.37 11.20 4.12
N THR A 83 -4.49 12.52 4.18
CA THR A 83 -3.37 13.45 4.45
C THR A 83 -2.13 13.18 3.58
N GLY A 84 -2.35 12.88 2.30
CA GLY A 84 -1.25 12.64 1.34
C GLY A 84 -0.76 11.19 1.26
N ILE A 85 -1.18 10.29 2.15
CA ILE A 85 -0.76 8.88 2.20
C ILE A 85 -1.92 7.96 1.76
N GLN A 86 -1.64 6.98 0.90
CA GLN A 86 -2.58 5.93 0.54
C GLN A 86 -2.61 4.84 1.63
N LEU A 87 -3.78 4.54 2.19
CA LEU A 87 -4.00 3.48 3.17
C LEU A 87 -4.76 2.34 2.51
N CYS A 88 -4.07 1.24 2.22
CA CYS A 88 -4.59 0.17 1.37
C CYS A 88 -4.62 -1.20 2.07
N TYR A 89 -5.72 -1.92 1.93
CA TYR A 89 -5.72 -3.38 2.15
C TYR A 89 -5.01 -4.11 1.00
N ALA A 90 -4.20 -5.10 1.34
CA ALA A 90 -3.49 -5.97 0.39
C ALA A 90 -4.37 -7.10 -0.17
N GLY A 91 -5.55 -7.31 0.43
CA GLY A 91 -6.51 -8.36 0.07
C GLY A 91 -6.31 -9.66 0.84
N GLY A 92 -7.40 -10.42 1.01
CA GLY A 92 -7.36 -11.76 1.59
C GLY A 92 -6.83 -12.79 0.59
N PHE A 93 -5.53 -13.06 0.63
CA PHE A 93 -4.85 -13.96 -0.32
C PHE A 93 -4.99 -15.45 0.01
N GLY A 94 -4.89 -15.82 1.29
CA GLY A 94 -4.81 -17.22 1.72
C GLY A 94 -6.17 -17.93 1.84
N TYR A 95 -6.19 -19.24 1.56
CA TYR A 95 -7.37 -20.10 1.69
C TYR A 95 -7.56 -20.73 3.09
N HIS A 96 -6.54 -20.69 3.95
CA HIS A 96 -6.57 -21.31 5.28
C HIS A 96 -7.23 -20.47 6.37
N ALA A 97 -7.77 -19.31 6.02
CA ALA A 97 -8.46 -18.42 6.94
C ALA A 97 -9.83 -18.01 6.39
N TYR A 98 -10.59 -17.28 7.20
CA TYR A 98 -11.96 -16.90 6.84
C TYR A 98 -12.01 -16.12 5.52
N GLY A 99 -13.17 -16.18 4.89
CA GLY A 99 -13.48 -15.60 3.59
C GLY A 99 -14.99 -15.62 3.37
N MET A 100 -15.42 -15.38 2.14
CA MET A 100 -16.83 -15.36 1.78
C MET A 100 -17.01 -16.20 0.51
N ALA A 101 -18.05 -17.05 0.49
CA ALA A 101 -18.38 -17.82 -0.71
C ALA A 101 -18.72 -16.86 -1.87
N GLY A 102 -18.19 -17.14 -3.06
CA GLY A 102 -18.33 -16.24 -4.22
C GLY A 102 -17.43 -15.00 -4.20
N TRP A 103 -16.54 -14.86 -3.21
CA TRP A 103 -15.58 -13.76 -3.11
C TRP A 103 -14.16 -14.24 -3.43
N SER A 104 -13.73 -14.09 -4.69
CA SER A 104 -12.43 -14.58 -5.18
C SER A 104 -11.26 -14.04 -4.36
N ARG A 105 -10.32 -14.87 -3.90
CA ARG A 105 -9.11 -14.39 -3.21
C ARG A 105 -8.35 -13.38 -4.06
N ARG A 106 -7.44 -12.59 -3.49
CA ARG A 106 -6.68 -11.63 -4.29
C ARG A 106 -5.38 -11.22 -3.64
N ALA A 107 -4.48 -10.73 -4.48
CA ALA A 107 -3.26 -10.06 -4.08
C ALA A 107 -3.24 -8.63 -4.63
N ARG A 108 -2.75 -7.70 -3.82
CA ARG A 108 -2.34 -6.38 -4.29
C ARG A 108 -0.92 -6.44 -4.86
N VAL A 109 -0.77 -5.93 -6.07
CA VAL A 109 0.51 -5.76 -6.75
C VAL A 109 0.95 -4.31 -6.59
N VAL A 110 2.23 -4.10 -6.30
CA VAL A 110 2.86 -2.79 -6.31
C VAL A 110 3.94 -2.79 -7.36
N SER A 111 3.86 -1.86 -8.31
CA SER A 111 4.79 -1.71 -9.42
C SER A 111 5.54 -0.40 -9.29
N VAL A 112 6.86 -0.50 -9.17
CA VAL A 112 7.77 0.65 -9.08
C VAL A 112 8.52 0.76 -10.40
N GLN A 113 8.43 1.93 -11.04
CA GLN A 113 9.20 2.24 -12.24
C GLN A 113 10.34 3.18 -11.89
N LEU A 114 11.55 2.86 -12.32
CA LEU A 114 12.71 3.73 -12.21
C LEU A 114 12.85 4.62 -13.44
N GLU A 115 13.40 5.81 -13.25
CA GLU A 115 13.78 6.70 -14.35
C GLU A 115 15.11 6.26 -14.98
N LYS A 116 15.24 6.41 -16.30
CA LYS A 116 16.47 6.12 -17.03
C LYS A 116 16.87 7.34 -17.85
N ALA A 117 18.06 7.87 -17.60
CA ALA A 117 18.59 9.02 -18.30
C ALA A 117 18.88 8.71 -19.77
N ALA A 118 19.00 9.75 -20.61
CA ALA A 118 19.41 9.60 -22.01
C ALA A 118 20.79 8.94 -22.16
N SER A 119 21.67 9.10 -21.17
CA SER A 119 22.96 8.40 -21.07
C SER A 119 22.83 6.88 -20.85
N GLY A 120 21.63 6.39 -20.52
CA GLY A 120 21.38 5.00 -20.16
C GLY A 120 21.51 4.70 -18.66
N GLU A 121 21.91 5.67 -17.84
CA GLU A 121 22.03 5.50 -16.40
C GLU A 121 20.66 5.46 -15.70
N TRP A 122 20.48 4.52 -14.76
CA TRP A 122 19.30 4.47 -13.91
C TRP A 122 19.34 5.59 -12.85
N GLN A 123 18.19 6.21 -12.64
CA GLN A 123 17.98 7.25 -11.64
C GLN A 123 16.98 6.77 -10.57
N GLY A 124 16.41 7.71 -9.81
CA GLY A 124 15.43 7.43 -8.77
C GLY A 124 14.10 6.88 -9.30
N VAL A 125 13.16 6.72 -8.38
CA VAL A 125 11.80 6.30 -8.70
C VAL A 125 11.14 7.35 -9.61
N LYS A 126 10.53 6.89 -10.69
CA LYS A 126 9.70 7.68 -11.61
C LYS A 126 8.23 7.63 -11.22
N SER A 127 7.74 6.44 -10.90
CA SER A 127 6.34 6.22 -10.51
C SER A 127 6.17 4.98 -9.64
N ILE A 128 5.11 5.00 -8.84
CA ILE A 128 4.62 3.87 -8.07
C ILE A 128 3.13 3.72 -8.35
N ASN A 129 2.75 2.57 -8.89
CA ASN A 129 1.36 2.21 -9.16
C ASN A 129 1.00 0.94 -8.40
N THR A 130 -0.28 0.76 -8.10
CA THR A 130 -0.79 -0.47 -7.50
C THR A 130 -2.11 -0.88 -8.14
N TRP A 131 -2.42 -2.16 -8.06
CA TRP A 131 -3.69 -2.75 -8.47
C TRP A 131 -3.89 -4.07 -7.74
N LYS A 132 -5.06 -4.70 -7.90
CA LYS A 132 -5.31 -6.05 -7.42
C LYS A 132 -5.39 -7.06 -8.56
N ARG A 133 -5.06 -8.30 -8.24
CA ARG A 133 -5.28 -9.49 -9.07
C ARG A 133 -6.20 -10.43 -8.31
N LEU A 134 -7.37 -10.69 -8.88
CA LEU A 134 -8.30 -11.68 -8.33
C LEU A 134 -7.78 -13.08 -8.66
N ASP A 135 -8.01 -14.03 -7.76
CA ASP A 135 -7.87 -15.46 -7.99
C ASP A 135 -9.16 -15.98 -8.66
N ASP A 136 -9.34 -15.55 -9.90
CA ASP A 136 -10.33 -16.06 -10.82
C ASP A 136 -9.63 -16.61 -12.08
N GLN A 137 -10.40 -17.21 -12.99
CA GLN A 137 -9.85 -17.86 -14.19
C GLN A 137 -9.02 -16.92 -15.09
N ARG A 138 -9.18 -15.60 -14.96
CA ARG A 138 -8.52 -14.60 -15.82
C ARG A 138 -7.48 -13.76 -15.07
N LEU A 139 -7.27 -14.04 -13.79
CA LEU A 139 -6.50 -13.20 -12.88
C LEU A 139 -6.90 -11.73 -13.00
N THR A 140 -8.21 -11.45 -12.94
CA THR A 140 -8.79 -10.14 -13.26
C THR A 140 -8.08 -9.01 -12.53
N THR A 141 -7.77 -7.94 -13.27
CA THR A 141 -7.20 -6.70 -12.72
C THR A 141 -8.32 -5.80 -12.22
N THR A 142 -8.21 -5.31 -10.98
CA THR A 142 -9.13 -4.29 -10.44
C THR A 142 -8.39 -3.28 -9.58
N ASP A 143 -9.07 -2.18 -9.25
CA ASP A 143 -8.66 -1.19 -8.25
C ASP A 143 -7.26 -0.62 -8.50
N SER A 144 -7.03 -0.18 -9.74
CA SER A 144 -5.77 0.45 -10.13
C SER A 144 -5.66 1.87 -9.55
N GLU A 145 -4.52 2.16 -8.90
CA GLU A 145 -4.26 3.42 -8.23
C GLU A 145 -2.82 3.89 -8.51
N VAL A 146 -2.64 5.20 -8.64
CA VAL A 146 -1.33 5.85 -8.67
C VAL A 146 -0.98 6.28 -7.25
N LEU A 147 0.09 5.72 -6.68
CA LEU A 147 0.53 6.03 -5.32
C LEU A 147 1.45 7.25 -5.30
N TRP A 148 2.33 7.35 -6.30
CA TRP A 148 3.28 8.44 -6.41
C TRP A 148 3.80 8.57 -7.85
N ASN A 149 4.02 9.80 -8.30
CA ASN A 149 4.73 10.11 -9.54
C ASN A 149 5.73 11.23 -9.25
N LYS A 150 6.89 11.17 -9.89
CA LYS A 150 7.81 12.31 -9.96
C LYS A 150 7.10 13.42 -10.75
N LEU A 151 7.02 14.61 -10.15
CA LEU A 151 6.46 15.81 -10.78
C LEU A 151 7.38 16.29 -11.92
#